data_AF-A0A6J6JNF3-F1
#
_entry.id   AF-A0A6J6JNF3-F1
#
_cell.length_a   1.000
_cell.length_b   1.000
_cell.length_c   1.000
_cell.angle_alpha   90.00
_cell.angle_beta   90.00
_cell.angle_gamma   90.00
#
_symmetry.space_group_name_H-M   'P 1'
#
loop_
_entity.id
_entity.type
_entity.pdbx_description
1 polymer ?
#
loop_
_entity_poly.entity_id
_entity_poly.type
_entity_poly.pdbx_seq_one_letter_code
_entity_poly.pdbx_strand_id
1 'polypeptide(L)' 'MIAKQLAKTLKDHDVVVTHSPVNQLEDENPDLILCHRGLGQRAKQAMPNTPVVVFDMFLGDPKIQSVVNAILEGELISDE' A
#
# COMPACT_ATOMS: atom_id res chain seq x y z
N MET A 1 -10.00 -8.41 -6.08
CA MET A 1 -8.70 -8.23 -5.40
C MET A 1 -8.37 -6.75 -5.39
N ILE A 2 -8.04 -6.18 -4.22
CA ILE A 2 -7.79 -4.74 -4.02
C ILE A 2 -6.68 -4.23 -4.95
N ALA A 3 -5.57 -4.96 -5.09
CA ALA A 3 -4.45 -4.54 -5.92
C ALA A 3 -4.85 -4.25 -7.38
N LYS A 4 -5.67 -5.11 -7.99
CA LYS A 4 -6.19 -4.87 -9.36
C LYS A 4 -7.12 -3.66 -9.43
N GLN A 5 -7.88 -3.39 -8.38
CA GLN A 5 -8.74 -2.22 -8.30
C GLN A 5 -7.90 -0.94 -8.19
N LEU A 6 -6.90 -0.92 -7.31
CA LEU A 6 -5.96 0.20 -7.17
C LEU A 6 -5.18 0.43 -8.46
N ALA A 7 -4.65 -0.62 -9.09
CA ALA A 7 -3.96 -0.54 -10.38
C ALA A 7 -4.83 0.10 -11.46
N LYS A 8 -6.14 -0.18 -11.46
CA LYS A 8 -7.08 0.40 -12.42
C LYS A 8 -7.35 1.88 -12.12
N THR A 9 -7.50 2.24 -10.85
CA THR A 9 -7.77 3.62 -10.43
C THR A 9 -6.54 4.52 -10.64
N LEU A 10 -5.34 4.01 -10.40
CA LEU A 10 -4.09 4.77 -10.46
C LEU A 10 -3.38 4.66 -11.83
N LYS A 11 -4.01 4.04 -12.82
CA LYS A 11 -3.42 3.80 -14.14
C LYS A 11 -2.95 5.08 -14.84
N ASP A 12 -3.63 6.19 -14.57
CA ASP A 12 -3.34 7.49 -15.20
C ASP A 12 -2.22 8.27 -14.48
N HIS A 13 -1.73 7.78 -13.33
CA HIS A 13 -0.75 8.46 -12.46
C HIS A 13 0.66 7.83 -12.48
N ASP A 14 0.97 7.00 -13.49
CA ASP A 14 2.26 6.29 -13.62
C ASP A 14 2.65 5.47 -12.37
N VAL A 15 1.65 4.95 -11.66
CA VAL A 15 1.86 4.13 -10.45
C VAL A 15 1.82 2.65 -10.78
N VAL A 16 2.87 1.93 -10.39
CA VAL A 16 2.93 0.48 -10.49
C VAL A 16 2.35 -0.14 -9.22
N VAL A 17 1.28 -0.92 -9.37
CA VAL A 17 0.66 -1.65 -8.26
C VAL A 17 0.92 -3.15 -8.44
N THR A 18 1.73 -3.73 -7.57
CA THR A 18 1.98 -5.18 -7.50
C THR A 18 1.25 -5.80 -6.31
N HIS A 19 1.10 -7.13 -6.34
CA HIS A 19 0.56 -7.88 -5.23
C HIS A 19 1.51 -9.03 -4.90
N SER A 20 2.11 -8.94 -3.72
CA SER A 20 3.16 -9.85 -3.29
C SER A 20 2.92 -10.31 -1.86
N PRO A 21 3.32 -11.56 -1.52
CA PRO A 21 3.27 -12.03 -0.15
C PRO A 21 4.29 -11.27 0.71
N VAL A 22 3.96 -11.04 1.97
CA VAL A 22 4.83 -10.32 2.93
C VAL A 22 6.25 -10.88 2.99
N ASN A 23 6.43 -12.19 2.82
CA ASN A 23 7.74 -12.85 2.89
C ASN A 23 8.65 -12.56 1.68
N GLN A 24 8.12 -11.97 0.60
CA GLN A 24 8.88 -11.60 -0.60
C GLN A 24 9.11 -10.09 -0.69
N LEU A 25 8.66 -9.31 0.30
CA LEU A 25 8.83 -7.85 0.28
C LEU A 25 10.30 -7.43 0.27
N GLU A 26 11.19 -8.21 0.87
CA GLU A 26 12.64 -7.92 0.93
C GLU A 26 13.32 -8.00 -0.45
N ASP A 27 12.75 -8.79 -1.37
CA ASP A 27 13.23 -8.90 -2.76
C ASP A 27 12.69 -7.76 -3.65
N GLU A 28 11.79 -6.94 -3.11
CA GLU A 28 11.14 -5.83 -3.79
C GLU A 28 11.59 -4.49 -3.21
N ASN A 29 11.43 -3.41 -3.99
CA ASN A 29 11.73 -2.04 -3.54
C ASN A 29 10.48 -1.15 -3.68
N PRO A 30 9.40 -1.44 -2.92
CA PRO A 30 8.20 -0.60 -2.96
C PRO A 30 8.42 0.74 -2.24
N ASP A 31 7.87 1.81 -2.80
CA ASP A 31 7.81 3.12 -2.14
C ASP A 31 6.74 3.17 -1.04
N LEU A 32 5.72 2.31 -1.13
CA LEU A 32 4.60 2.23 -0.21
C LEU A 32 4.09 0.80 -0.10
N ILE A 33 3.84 0.33 1.13
CA ILE A 33 3.24 -0.98 1.37
C ILE A 33 1.84 -0.79 1.93
N LEU A 34 0.85 -1.38 1.26
CA LEU A 34 -0.53 -1.43 1.73
C LEU A 34 -0.88 -2.86 2.12
N CYS A 35 -1.18 -3.10 3.40
CA CYS A 35 -1.46 -4.46 3.89
C CYS A 35 -2.60 -4.50 4.91
N HIS A 36 -3.22 -5.68 5.07
CA HIS A 36 -4.26 -5.88 6.07
C HIS A 36 -3.67 -5.90 7.48
N ARG A 37 -4.43 -5.47 8.48
CA ARG A 37 -4.01 -5.41 9.90
C ARG A 37 -3.31 -6.64 10.46
N GLY A 38 -3.73 -7.84 10.05
CA GLY A 38 -3.07 -9.09 10.48
C GLY A 38 -1.61 -9.24 10.03
N LEU A 39 -1.16 -8.43 9.06
CA LEU A 39 0.17 -8.49 8.46
C LEU A 39 1.00 -7.22 8.67
N GLY A 40 0.41 -6.14 9.20
CA GLY A 40 1.08 -4.83 9.37
C GLY A 40 2.42 -4.92 10.10
N GLN A 41 2.45 -5.62 11.23
CA GLN A 41 3.69 -5.78 12.01
C GLN A 41 4.78 -6.54 11.22
N ARG A 42 4.41 -7.57 10.45
CA ARG A 42 5.36 -8.33 9.64
C ARG A 42 5.88 -7.52 8.46
N ALA A 43 5.01 -6.76 7.81
CA ALA A 43 5.40 -5.86 6.73
C ALA A 43 6.40 -4.80 7.23
N LYS A 44 6.16 -4.20 8.40
CA LYS A 44 7.10 -3.23 8.99
C LYS A 44 8.42 -3.86 9.45
N GLN A 45 8.39 -5.12 9.89
CA GLN A 45 9.61 -5.86 10.22
C GLN A 45 10.45 -6.18 8.98
N ALA A 46 9.81 -6.59 7.87
CA ALA A 46 10.49 -6.85 6.61
C ALA A 46 11.06 -5.57 5.97
N MET A 47 10.30 -4.47 6.05
CA MET A 47 10.64 -3.19 5.40
C MET A 47 10.53 -2.04 6.41
N PRO A 48 11.51 -1.88 7.33
CA PRO A 48 11.45 -0.87 8.39
C PRO A 48 11.50 0.58 7.87
N ASN A 49 12.12 0.79 6.71
CA ASN A 49 12.34 2.11 6.11
C ASN A 49 11.27 2.50 5.09
N THR A 50 10.30 1.62 4.79
CA THR A 50 9.20 1.91 3.87
C THR A 50 7.93 2.20 4.66
N PRO A 51 7.14 3.22 4.25
CA PRO A 51 5.83 3.46 4.84
C PRO A 51 4.90 2.24 4.69
N VAL A 52 4.37 1.75 5.81
CA VAL A 52 3.41 0.65 5.83
C VAL A 52 2.03 1.17 6.24
N VAL A 53 1.11 1.27 5.28
CA VAL A 53 -0.29 1.61 5.55
C VAL A 53 -1.08 0.34 5.80
N VAL A 54 -1.77 0.33 6.94
CA VAL A 54 -2.58 -0.79 7.38
C VAL A 54 -4.05 -0.50 7.16
N PHE A 55 -4.78 -1.41 6.51
CA PHE A 55 -6.23 -1.38 6.37
C PHE A 55 -6.91 -2.51 7.15
N ASP A 56 -8.15 -2.28 7.58
CA ASP A 56 -8.98 -3.25 8.29
C ASP A 56 -10.04 -3.88 7.38
N MET A 57 -10.56 -3.13 6.41
CA MET A 57 -11.62 -3.60 5.52
C MET A 57 -11.17 -3.66 4.06
N PHE A 58 -11.60 -4.69 3.33
CA PHE A 58 -11.24 -4.81 1.92
C PHE A 58 -12.02 -3.85 1.00
N LEU A 59 -13.16 -3.35 1.48
CA LEU A 59 -14.05 -2.48 0.74
C LEU A 59 -14.49 -1.34 1.64
N GLY A 60 -14.32 -0.11 1.18
CA GLY A 60 -14.74 1.09 1.91
C GLY A 60 -13.83 1.49 3.07
N ASP A 61 -12.63 0.93 3.16
CA ASP A 61 -11.68 1.33 4.20
C ASP A 61 -11.14 2.74 3.94
N PRO A 62 -11.24 3.65 4.93
CA PRO A 62 -10.80 5.03 4.76
C PRO A 62 -9.29 5.15 4.55
N LYS A 63 -8.47 4.21 5.02
CA LYS A 63 -7.01 4.23 4.80
C LYS A 63 -6.68 3.96 3.34
N ILE A 64 -7.40 3.04 2.69
CA ILE A 64 -7.23 2.79 1.25
C ILE A 64 -7.60 4.04 0.45
N GLN A 65 -8.73 4.68 0.79
CA GLN A 65 -9.17 5.90 0.12
C GLN A 65 -8.18 7.05 0.33
N SER A 66 -7.67 7.22 1.55
CA SER A 66 -6.67 8.24 1.87
C SER A 66 -5.39 8.03 1.07
N VAL A 67 -4.90 6.80 0.93
CA VAL A 67 -3.72 6.49 0.10
C VAL A 67 -3.98 6.82 -1.37
N VAL A 68 -5.13 6.41 -1.92
CA VAL A 68 -5.47 6.72 -3.31
C VAL A 68 -5.53 8.22 -3.51
N ASN A 69 -6.21 8.97 -2.65
CA ASN A 69 -6.32 10.42 -2.77
C ASN A 69 -4.95 11.10 -2.65
N ALA A 70 -4.12 10.69 -1.69
CA ALA A 70 -2.77 11.23 -1.55
C ALA A 70 -1.92 11.00 -2.81
N ILE A 71 -2.01 9.82 -3.43
CA ILE A 71 -1.33 9.56 -4.72
C ILE A 71 -1.88 10.45 -5.84
N LEU A 72 -3.19 10.65 -5.90
CA LEU A 72 -3.83 11.48 -6.93
C LEU A 72 -3.47 12.97 -6.75
N GLU A 73 -3.35 13.44 -5.52
CA GLU A 73 -3.02 14.83 -5.17
C GLU A 73 -1.51 15.10 -5.12
N GLY A 74 -0.68 14.05 -5.14
CA GLY A 74 0.77 14.16 -5.03
C GLY A 74 1.24 14.48 -3.61
N GLU A 75 0.50 14.05 -2.59
CA GLU A 75 0.78 14.28 -1.18
C GLU A 75 1.77 13.24 -0.61
N LEU A 76 2.49 13.62 0.44
CA LEU A 76 3.41 12.74 1.16
C LEU A 76 2.64 11.71 1.99
N ILE A 77 2.93 10.43 1.78
CA ILE A 77 2.37 9.33 2.57
C ILE A 77 3.45 8.86 3.56
N SER A 78 3.13 8.94 4.85
CA SER A 78 3.97 8.43 5.94
C SER A 78 3.18 7.46 6.82
N ASP A 79 3.88 6.55 7.48
CA ASP A 79 3.31 5.63 8.48
C ASP A 79 3.63 6.01 9.93
N GLU A 80 4.17 7.23 10.14
CA GLU A 80 4.39 7.87 11.44
C GLU A 80 3.14 8.55 12.02
#